data_AF-A0A7V8WBP4-F1
#
_entry.id   AF-A0A7V8WBP4-F1
#
_cell.length_a   1.000
_cell.length_b   1.000
_cell.length_c   1.000
_cell.angle_alpha   90.00
_cell.angle_beta   90.00
_cell.angle_gamma   90.00
#
_symmetry.space_group_name_H-M   'P 1'
#
loop_
_entity.id
_entity.type
_entity.pdbx_description
1 polymer ?
#
loop_
_entity_poly.entity_id
_entity_poly.type
_entity_poly.pdbx_seq_one_letter_code
_entity_poly.pdbx_strand_id
1 'polypeptide(L)'
;MSIRTLFVTVVAALAMSLAVASTAAAAPTFSPAGSADVRPGSMTFTDGGQCTSNFVFYDATNKLYIGQAAHCSGTDGSTATNGCEAGSLPLGTKVQIEGASQPGTLVYNSWLTMQQKNETDANACDYNDFALIEIDPADYDEVNPTIPFFGGPTGLVSSTSAGETVYSYGNSSLRLGLDPLKPKEGKSLGQKGGGWSHDVYTVTPGIPGDSGSAFINAGGK
;
A
#
# COMPACT_ATOMS: atom_id res chain seq x y z
N MET A 1 -10.14 75.54 -4.90
CA MET A 1 -8.94 75.25 -5.73
C MET A 1 -7.74 75.59 -4.86
N SER A 2 -6.85 74.71 -4.42
CA SER A 2 -6.37 73.47 -5.01
C SER A 2 -6.01 72.44 -3.92
N ILE A 3 -6.26 71.17 -4.23
CA ILE A 3 -6.08 69.98 -3.37
C ILE A 3 -4.59 69.62 -3.29
N ARG A 4 -4.08 69.38 -2.08
CA ARG A 4 -2.74 68.81 -1.84
C ARG A 4 -2.82 67.28 -1.96
N THR A 5 -2.24 66.74 -3.03
CA THR A 5 -2.16 65.31 -3.29
C THR A 5 -1.06 64.66 -2.45
N LEU A 6 -1.43 63.63 -1.68
CA LEU A 6 -0.54 62.79 -0.90
C LEU A 6 0.03 61.70 -1.84
N PHE A 7 1.35 61.59 -1.97
CA PHE A 7 1.99 60.48 -2.69
C PHE A 7 2.14 59.29 -1.74
N VAL A 8 1.40 58.21 -2.01
CA VAL A 8 1.62 56.90 -1.38
C VAL A 8 2.47 56.06 -2.33
N THR A 9 3.69 55.72 -1.91
CA THR A 9 4.59 54.82 -2.63
C THR A 9 4.28 53.39 -2.19
N VAL A 10 3.76 52.57 -3.12
CA VAL A 10 3.55 51.13 -2.90
C VAL A 10 4.81 50.39 -3.35
N VAL A 11 5.53 49.78 -2.42
CA VAL A 11 6.63 48.85 -2.72
C VAL A 11 6.03 47.44 -2.84
N ALA A 12 5.92 46.92 -4.06
CA ALA A 12 5.53 45.54 -4.31
C ALA A 12 6.77 44.63 -4.18
N ALA A 13 6.81 43.80 -3.14
CA ALA A 13 7.81 42.75 -2.99
C ALA A 13 7.40 41.53 -3.84
N LEU A 14 8.13 41.26 -4.93
CA LEU A 14 8.01 39.99 -5.67
C LEU A 14 8.74 38.89 -4.89
N ALA A 15 7.99 37.99 -4.24
CA ALA A 15 8.53 36.72 -3.78
C ALA A 15 8.58 35.74 -4.97
N MET A 16 9.78 35.47 -5.49
CA MET A 16 9.99 34.39 -6.46
C MET A 16 9.97 33.06 -5.72
N SER A 17 8.90 32.30 -5.86
CA SER A 17 8.83 30.90 -5.48
C SER A 17 9.66 30.06 -6.46
N LEU A 18 10.84 29.63 -6.04
CA LEU A 18 11.57 28.56 -6.75
C LEU A 18 10.81 27.25 -6.56
N ALA A 19 10.03 26.87 -7.57
CA ALA A 19 9.51 25.51 -7.68
C ALA A 19 10.69 24.58 -7.99
N VAL A 20 11.15 23.83 -6.99
CA VAL A 20 12.08 22.72 -7.20
C VAL A 20 11.28 21.61 -7.89
N ALA A 21 11.39 21.53 -9.21
CA ALA A 21 10.85 20.39 -9.94
C ALA A 21 11.67 19.14 -9.54
N SER A 22 11.05 18.23 -8.80
CA SER A 22 11.62 16.92 -8.53
C SER A 22 11.79 16.18 -9.86
N THR A 23 13.01 15.80 -10.20
CA THR A 23 13.26 14.89 -11.31
C THR A 23 12.65 13.55 -10.94
N ALA A 24 11.52 13.18 -11.56
CA ALA A 24 10.97 11.85 -11.42
C ALA A 24 12.01 10.84 -11.92
N ALA A 25 12.46 9.95 -11.03
CA ALA A 25 13.32 8.84 -11.42
C ALA A 25 12.53 7.92 -12.37
N ALA A 26 13.19 7.41 -13.42
CA ALA A 26 12.59 6.40 -14.26
C ALA A 26 12.31 5.14 -13.43
N ALA A 27 11.15 4.52 -13.65
CA ALA A 27 10.82 3.27 -12.98
C ALA A 27 11.86 2.18 -13.34
N PRO A 28 12.15 1.25 -12.41
CA PRO A 28 12.94 0.07 -12.71
C PRO A 28 12.39 -0.71 -13.91
N THR A 29 13.28 -1.44 -14.59
CA THR A 29 12.82 -2.41 -15.60
C THR A 29 12.31 -3.64 -14.89
N PHE A 30 11.05 -3.99 -15.12
CA PHE A 30 10.39 -5.16 -14.56
C PHE A 30 10.33 -6.31 -15.56
N SER A 31 10.23 -7.53 -15.06
CA SER A 31 10.04 -8.70 -15.91
C SER A 31 8.67 -8.72 -16.58
N PRO A 32 8.49 -9.48 -17.68
CA PRO A 32 7.19 -9.55 -18.34
C PRO A 32 6.10 -10.07 -17.40
N ALA A 33 4.92 -9.43 -17.40
CA ALA A 33 3.82 -9.78 -16.49
C ALA A 33 3.34 -11.25 -16.62
N GLY A 34 3.50 -11.86 -17.80
CA GLY A 34 3.11 -13.24 -18.05
C GLY A 34 4.10 -14.30 -17.52
N SER A 35 5.28 -13.90 -17.06
CA SER A 35 6.32 -14.80 -16.55
C SER A 35 6.89 -14.41 -15.19
N ALA A 36 6.39 -13.32 -14.59
CA ALA A 36 6.87 -12.83 -13.30
C ALA A 36 6.22 -13.60 -12.14
N ASP A 37 7.05 -14.18 -11.29
CA ASP A 37 6.62 -14.98 -10.15
C ASP A 37 6.34 -14.13 -8.89
N VAL A 38 6.96 -12.96 -8.76
CA VAL A 38 6.76 -12.01 -7.64
C VAL A 38 5.94 -10.80 -8.11
N ARG A 39 4.74 -10.65 -7.58
CA ARG A 39 3.79 -9.62 -8.06
C ARG A 39 2.71 -9.31 -7.02
N PRO A 40 1.92 -8.24 -7.21
CA PRO A 40 0.65 -8.10 -6.50
C PRO A 40 -0.15 -9.40 -6.48
N GLY A 41 -0.67 -9.73 -5.30
CA GLY A 41 -1.38 -10.98 -5.11
C GLY A 41 -0.52 -12.19 -4.76
N SER A 42 0.82 -12.11 -4.77
CA SER A 42 1.68 -13.16 -4.21
C SER A 42 1.38 -13.32 -2.73
N MET A 43 1.26 -14.56 -2.24
CA MET A 43 1.15 -14.82 -0.81
C MET A 43 2.43 -14.39 -0.08
N THR A 44 2.28 -13.81 1.10
CA THR A 44 3.37 -13.56 2.04
C THR A 44 3.17 -14.43 3.27
N PHE A 45 4.27 -15.00 3.79
CA PHE A 45 4.24 -15.79 5.02
C PHE A 45 5.21 -15.24 6.04
N THR A 46 4.67 -14.87 7.21
CA THR A 46 5.44 -14.32 8.32
C THR A 46 5.12 -15.12 9.58
N ASP A 47 6.09 -15.83 10.13
CA ASP A 47 5.96 -16.65 11.36
C ASP A 47 4.69 -17.51 11.43
N GLY A 48 4.34 -18.18 10.32
CA GLY A 48 3.15 -19.04 10.22
C GLY A 48 1.84 -18.31 9.86
N GLY A 49 1.81 -16.98 9.90
CA GLY A 49 0.74 -16.17 9.33
C GLY A 49 0.85 -16.08 7.81
N GLN A 50 -0.29 -16.10 7.11
CA GLN A 50 -0.38 -15.96 5.66
C GLN A 50 -1.18 -14.70 5.31
N CYS A 51 -0.66 -13.92 4.37
CA CYS A 51 -1.30 -12.72 3.82
C CYS A 51 -1.14 -12.67 2.29
N THR A 52 -1.77 -11.68 1.66
CA THR A 52 -1.66 -11.42 0.22
C THR A 52 -1.01 -10.05 0.04
N SER A 53 -0.03 -9.98 -0.84
CA SER A 53 0.67 -8.72 -1.14
C SER A 53 -0.16 -7.72 -1.94
N ASN A 54 0.10 -6.42 -1.75
CA ASN A 54 -0.49 -5.32 -2.53
C ASN A 54 0.37 -4.91 -3.72
N PHE A 55 1.11 -3.81 -3.63
CA PHE A 55 1.80 -3.19 -4.75
C PHE A 55 3.31 -3.40 -4.63
N VAL A 56 3.98 -3.31 -5.77
CA VAL A 56 5.44 -3.21 -5.84
C VAL A 56 5.82 -1.73 -5.71
N PHE A 57 6.76 -1.46 -4.82
CA PHE A 57 7.35 -0.14 -4.59
C PHE A 57 8.83 -0.18 -4.93
N TYR A 58 9.39 0.99 -5.24
CA TYR A 58 10.82 1.15 -5.39
C TYR A 58 11.27 2.50 -4.85
N ASP A 59 12.54 2.59 -4.46
CA ASP A 59 13.15 3.83 -3.98
C ASP A 59 14.14 4.43 -4.98
N ALA A 60 14.74 5.56 -4.62
CA ALA A 60 15.72 6.27 -5.45
C ALA A 60 17.01 5.48 -5.72
N THR A 61 17.23 4.36 -5.02
CA THR A 61 18.36 3.44 -5.21
C THR A 61 17.97 2.18 -5.99
N ASN A 62 16.74 2.12 -6.53
CA ASN A 62 16.14 0.99 -7.23
C ASN A 62 16.01 -0.29 -6.39
N LYS A 63 15.98 -0.17 -5.06
CA LYS A 63 15.54 -1.30 -4.25
C LYS A 63 14.07 -1.56 -4.50
N LEU A 64 13.69 -2.83 -4.60
CA LEU A 64 12.31 -3.25 -4.77
C LEU A 64 11.72 -3.70 -3.44
N TYR A 65 10.47 -3.33 -3.24
CA TYR A 65 9.67 -3.70 -2.08
C TYR A 65 8.32 -4.22 -2.54
N ILE A 66 7.71 -5.07 -1.73
CA ILE A 66 6.32 -5.45 -1.89
C ILE A 66 5.55 -5.18 -0.60
N GLY A 67 4.39 -4.55 -0.72
CA GLY A 67 3.59 -4.19 0.45
C GLY A 67 2.67 -5.31 0.91
N GLN A 68 2.34 -5.29 2.19
CA GLN A 68 1.30 -6.10 2.84
C GLN A 68 0.61 -5.29 3.95
N ALA A 69 -0.37 -5.88 4.64
CA ALA A 69 -0.90 -5.29 5.87
C ALA A 69 0.10 -5.44 7.03
N ALA A 70 0.13 -4.48 7.95
CA ALA A 70 1.02 -4.52 9.11
C ALA A 70 0.67 -5.66 10.08
N HIS A 71 -0.61 -5.95 10.26
CA HIS A 71 -1.06 -7.05 11.11
C HIS A 71 -0.61 -8.43 10.64
N CYS A 72 -0.13 -8.56 9.39
CA CYS A 72 0.42 -9.81 8.87
C CYS A 72 1.66 -10.29 9.63
N SER A 73 2.33 -9.38 10.36
CA SER A 73 3.41 -9.71 11.30
C SER A 73 2.98 -9.56 12.76
N GLY A 74 1.68 -9.50 13.04
CA GLY A 74 1.15 -9.40 14.40
C GLY A 74 1.46 -10.63 15.24
N THR A 75 1.70 -10.44 16.54
CA THR A 75 1.99 -11.54 17.49
C THR A 75 0.81 -11.89 18.38
N ASP A 76 -0.27 -11.13 18.29
CA ASP A 76 -1.49 -11.32 19.06
C ASP A 76 -2.54 -12.10 18.24
N GLY A 77 -3.70 -12.34 18.83
CA GLY A 77 -4.81 -12.99 18.14
C GLY A 77 -5.38 -12.15 16.99
N SER A 78 -6.13 -12.77 16.09
CA SER A 78 -6.72 -12.13 14.89
C SER A 78 -7.72 -11.01 15.17
N THR A 79 -8.07 -10.77 16.44
CA THR A 79 -8.94 -9.67 16.88
C THR A 79 -8.16 -8.44 17.35
N ALA A 80 -6.83 -8.52 17.44
CA ALA A 80 -5.99 -7.38 17.76
C ALA A 80 -5.83 -6.52 16.51
N THR A 81 -6.63 -5.46 16.41
CA THR A 81 -6.66 -4.58 15.23
C THR A 81 -6.11 -3.18 15.50
N ASN A 82 -5.90 -2.81 16.77
CA ASN A 82 -5.37 -1.51 17.13
C ASN A 82 -3.83 -1.53 17.07
N GLY A 83 -3.26 -0.85 16.09
CA GLY A 83 -1.82 -0.85 15.84
C GLY A 83 -0.97 -0.11 16.88
N CYS A 84 -1.58 0.69 17.75
CA CYS A 84 -0.88 1.35 18.85
C CYS A 84 -0.72 0.44 20.08
N GLU A 85 -1.53 -0.62 20.19
CA GLU A 85 -1.53 -1.53 21.34
C GLU A 85 -1.05 -2.94 20.97
N ALA A 86 -1.41 -3.43 19.78
CA ALA A 86 -1.15 -4.80 19.36
C ALA A 86 0.35 -5.08 19.14
N GLY A 87 0.80 -6.26 19.53
CA GLY A 87 2.15 -6.74 19.30
C GLY A 87 2.44 -7.04 17.83
N SER A 88 3.67 -6.82 17.40
CA SER A 88 4.18 -7.19 16.07
C SER A 88 5.61 -7.70 16.18
N LEU A 89 5.98 -8.61 15.28
CA LEU A 89 7.37 -9.01 15.05
C LEU A 89 8.20 -7.78 14.65
N PRO A 90 9.51 -7.75 14.99
CA PRO A 90 10.37 -6.60 14.75
C PRO A 90 10.73 -6.44 13.26
N LEU A 91 11.20 -5.25 12.88
CA LEU A 91 11.87 -5.04 11.60
C LEU A 91 13.09 -5.99 11.48
N GLY A 92 13.40 -6.39 10.24
CA GLY A 92 14.41 -7.42 9.96
C GLY A 92 13.85 -8.84 9.93
N THR A 93 12.59 -9.04 10.34
CA THR A 93 11.89 -10.33 10.22
C THR A 93 11.87 -10.80 8.76
N LYS A 94 12.18 -12.09 8.56
CA LYS A 94 12.15 -12.71 7.24
C LYS A 94 10.72 -13.07 6.85
N VAL A 95 10.34 -12.71 5.63
CA VAL A 95 9.01 -12.96 5.07
C VAL A 95 9.19 -13.78 3.80
N GLN A 96 8.59 -14.97 3.77
CA GLN A 96 8.56 -15.75 2.52
C GLN A 96 7.56 -15.10 1.58
N ILE A 97 7.94 -14.95 0.31
CA ILE A 97 7.08 -14.40 -0.74
C ILE A 97 6.87 -15.53 -1.75
N GLU A 98 5.61 -15.85 -2.05
CA GLU A 98 5.29 -16.79 -3.11
C GLU A 98 5.91 -16.35 -4.43
N GLY A 99 6.65 -17.26 -5.06
CA GLY A 99 7.38 -17.02 -6.30
C GLY A 99 8.84 -16.54 -6.12
N ALA A 100 9.21 -16.05 -4.93
CA ALA A 100 10.59 -15.65 -4.66
C ALA A 100 11.48 -16.86 -4.31
N SER A 101 12.74 -16.82 -4.73
CA SER A 101 13.75 -17.82 -4.38
C SER A 101 14.37 -17.56 -3.00
N GLN A 102 14.35 -16.31 -2.52
CA GLN A 102 14.83 -15.91 -1.20
C GLN A 102 13.71 -15.25 -0.38
N PRO A 103 13.78 -15.34 0.96
CA PRO A 103 12.88 -14.58 1.81
C PRO A 103 13.20 -13.08 1.72
N GLY A 104 12.15 -12.27 1.55
CA GLY A 104 12.23 -10.83 1.74
C GLY A 104 12.46 -10.46 3.21
N THR A 105 12.63 -9.16 3.46
CA THR A 105 12.86 -8.62 4.81
C THR A 105 11.83 -7.56 5.15
N LEU A 106 11.14 -7.70 6.28
CA LEU A 106 10.23 -6.65 6.79
C LEU A 106 11.04 -5.41 7.18
N VAL A 107 10.92 -4.33 6.41
CA VAL A 107 11.70 -3.09 6.59
C VAL A 107 10.87 -1.91 7.06
N TYR A 108 9.54 -2.01 6.94
CA TYR A 108 8.62 -1.03 7.50
C TYR A 108 7.35 -1.72 8.00
N ASN A 109 6.83 -1.25 9.12
CA ASN A 109 5.54 -1.65 9.68
C ASN A 109 4.92 -0.44 10.39
N SER A 110 3.68 -0.09 10.04
CA SER A 110 2.98 1.07 10.59
C SER A 110 2.73 0.96 12.09
N TRP A 111 2.42 -0.23 12.61
CA TRP A 111 2.16 -0.45 14.04
C TRP A 111 3.42 -0.20 14.86
N LEU A 112 4.55 -0.80 14.47
CA LEU A 112 5.84 -0.54 15.12
C LEU A 112 6.21 0.95 15.08
N THR A 113 5.95 1.61 13.95
CA THR A 113 6.23 3.05 13.78
C THR A 113 5.35 3.90 14.69
N MET A 114 4.05 3.60 14.78
CA MET A 114 3.10 4.30 15.64
C MET A 114 3.48 4.15 17.10
N GLN A 115 3.80 2.93 17.53
CA GLN A 115 4.24 2.64 18.90
C GLN A 115 5.54 3.38 19.24
N GLN A 116 6.54 3.34 18.36
CA GLN A 116 7.80 4.07 18.56
C GLN A 116 7.59 5.58 18.70
N LYS A 117 6.60 6.13 17.98
CA LYS A 117 6.26 7.56 18.01
C LYS A 117 5.28 7.95 19.12
N ASN A 118 4.79 6.98 19.90
CA ASN A 118 3.71 7.18 20.87
C ASN A 118 2.49 7.84 20.21
N GLU A 119 2.05 7.31 19.07
CA GLU A 119 0.84 7.77 18.39
C GLU A 119 -0.38 7.68 19.32
N THR A 120 -1.25 8.69 19.24
CA THR A 120 -2.46 8.80 20.09
C THR A 120 -3.72 9.11 19.30
N ASP A 121 -3.62 9.41 18.00
CA ASP A 121 -4.79 9.57 17.16
C ASP A 121 -5.53 8.23 17.02
N ALA A 122 -6.78 8.19 17.50
CA ALA A 122 -7.56 6.96 17.53
C ALA A 122 -7.77 6.38 16.12
N ASN A 123 -7.94 7.21 15.09
CA ASN A 123 -8.14 6.70 13.73
C ASN A 123 -6.83 6.13 13.15
N ALA A 124 -5.69 6.78 13.41
CA ALA A 124 -4.38 6.21 13.03
C ALA A 124 -4.19 4.85 13.71
N CYS A 125 -4.43 4.76 15.01
CA CYS A 125 -4.31 3.51 15.76
C CYS A 125 -5.25 2.41 15.25
N ASP A 126 -6.49 2.75 14.89
CA ASP A 126 -7.48 1.76 14.46
C ASP A 126 -7.37 1.35 12.98
N TYR A 127 -6.77 2.17 12.11
CA TYR A 127 -6.85 1.97 10.66
C TYR A 127 -5.51 1.99 9.91
N ASN A 128 -4.41 2.44 10.51
CA ASN A 128 -3.11 2.47 9.83
C ASN A 128 -2.45 1.08 9.86
N ASP A 129 -2.67 0.30 8.81
CA ASP A 129 -2.30 -1.12 8.73
C ASP A 129 -1.47 -1.42 7.46
N PHE A 130 -0.25 -0.91 7.41
CA PHE A 130 0.62 -1.01 6.23
C PHE A 130 2.05 -1.41 6.59
N ALA A 131 2.63 -2.33 5.81
CA ALA A 131 4.01 -2.78 5.94
C ALA A 131 4.69 -2.93 4.58
N LEU A 132 6.02 -2.80 4.57
CA LEU A 132 6.86 -3.05 3.40
C LEU A 132 7.84 -4.18 3.68
N ILE A 133 7.94 -5.08 2.71
CA ILE A 133 8.95 -6.13 2.65
C ILE A 133 9.95 -5.75 1.55
N GLU A 134 11.21 -5.57 1.88
CA GLU A 134 12.29 -5.46 0.90
C GLU A 134 12.49 -6.83 0.24
N ILE A 135 12.37 -6.87 -1.09
CA ILE A 135 12.60 -8.07 -1.89
C ILE A 135 14.10 -8.32 -1.96
N ASP A 136 14.52 -9.58 -1.89
CA ASP A 136 15.92 -9.94 -2.07
C ASP A 136 16.37 -9.60 -3.50
N PRO A 137 17.53 -8.95 -3.70
CA PRO A 137 18.04 -8.64 -5.04
C PRO A 137 18.16 -9.84 -5.99
N ALA A 138 18.27 -11.07 -5.46
CA ALA A 138 18.28 -12.28 -6.26
C ALA A 138 16.97 -12.56 -7.02
N ASP A 139 15.87 -11.92 -6.64
CA ASP A 139 14.53 -12.14 -7.21
C ASP A 139 14.03 -10.94 -8.03
N TYR A 140 14.86 -9.92 -8.30
CA TYR A 140 14.41 -8.69 -8.99
C TYR A 140 13.96 -8.95 -10.43
N ASP A 141 14.54 -9.93 -11.10
CA ASP A 141 14.14 -10.41 -12.41
C ASP A 141 12.89 -11.30 -12.38
N GLU A 142 12.28 -11.51 -11.22
CA GLU A 142 10.98 -12.17 -11.08
C GLU A 142 9.86 -11.18 -10.72
N VAL A 143 10.18 -9.89 -10.58
CA VAL A 143 9.22 -8.88 -10.13
C VAL A 143 8.45 -8.25 -11.29
N ASN A 144 7.12 -8.18 -11.16
CA ASN A 144 6.28 -7.33 -12.00
C ASN A 144 5.15 -6.64 -11.18
N PRO A 145 4.88 -5.34 -11.42
CA PRO A 145 3.88 -4.59 -10.66
C PRO A 145 2.41 -4.86 -11.09
N THR A 146 2.17 -5.73 -12.07
CA THR A 146 0.83 -5.98 -12.62
C THR A 146 -0.02 -6.78 -11.65
N ILE A 147 -1.21 -6.26 -11.33
CA ILE A 147 -2.24 -7.05 -10.64
C ILE A 147 -2.83 -8.06 -11.65
N PRO A 148 -2.82 -9.37 -11.36
CA PRO A 148 -3.39 -10.35 -12.27
C PRO A 148 -4.86 -10.04 -12.57
N PHE A 149 -5.28 -10.33 -13.79
CA PHE A 149 -6.63 -10.06 -14.32
C PHE A 149 -6.96 -8.57 -14.53
N PHE A 150 -6.46 -7.67 -13.69
CA PHE A 150 -6.85 -6.25 -13.72
C PHE A 150 -5.83 -5.30 -14.33
N GLY A 151 -4.56 -5.70 -14.45
CA GLY A 151 -3.51 -4.76 -14.88
C GLY A 151 -3.10 -3.81 -13.76
N GLY A 152 -2.55 -2.65 -14.14
CA GLY A 152 -2.21 -1.57 -13.20
C GLY A 152 -1.12 -1.94 -12.17
N PRO A 153 -0.84 -1.06 -11.20
CA PRO A 153 -1.45 0.25 -11.02
C PRO A 153 -1.06 1.26 -12.13
N THR A 154 -1.94 2.20 -12.44
CA THR A 154 -1.76 3.25 -13.48
C THR A 154 -1.63 4.65 -12.87
N GLY A 155 -1.78 4.77 -11.56
CA GLY A 155 -1.67 6.02 -10.81
C GLY A 155 -2.19 5.86 -9.38
N LEU A 156 -2.41 6.99 -8.71
CA LEU A 156 -2.98 7.04 -7.37
C LEU A 156 -4.30 7.81 -7.40
N VAL A 157 -5.22 7.42 -6.53
CA VAL A 157 -6.41 8.20 -6.19
C VAL A 157 -6.50 8.36 -4.66
N SER A 158 -6.92 9.52 -4.19
CA SER A 158 -7.02 9.78 -2.75
C SER A 158 -8.20 9.05 -2.10
N SER A 159 -9.23 8.70 -2.88
CA SER A 159 -10.40 7.93 -2.42
C SER A 159 -11.27 7.50 -3.62
N THR A 160 -12.14 6.52 -3.39
CA THR A 160 -13.21 6.12 -4.30
C THR A 160 -14.58 6.53 -3.75
N SER A 161 -15.46 7.03 -4.61
CA SER A 161 -16.82 7.42 -4.21
C SER A 161 -17.66 6.21 -3.82
N ALA A 162 -18.62 6.36 -2.90
CA ALA A 162 -19.54 5.26 -2.58
C ALA A 162 -20.29 4.79 -3.84
N GLY A 163 -20.34 3.47 -4.06
CA GLY A 163 -20.89 2.85 -5.27
C GLY A 163 -19.93 2.76 -6.46
N GLU A 164 -18.73 3.35 -6.39
CA GLU A 164 -17.69 3.19 -7.40
C GLU A 164 -17.19 1.73 -7.45
N THR A 165 -16.94 1.21 -8.65
CA THR A 165 -16.38 -0.13 -8.82
C THR A 165 -14.93 -0.16 -8.37
N VAL A 166 -14.59 -1.18 -7.58
CA VAL A 166 -13.22 -1.47 -7.16
C VAL A 166 -12.87 -2.92 -7.49
N TYR A 167 -11.59 -3.15 -7.74
CA TYR A 167 -11.03 -4.45 -8.04
C TYR A 167 -9.93 -4.79 -7.05
N SER A 168 -9.78 -6.08 -6.75
CA SER A 168 -8.75 -6.60 -5.85
C SER A 168 -8.39 -8.03 -6.25
N TYR A 169 -7.23 -8.50 -5.80
CA TYR A 169 -6.80 -9.88 -6.00
C TYR A 169 -6.40 -10.48 -4.66
N GLY A 170 -7.18 -11.46 -4.17
CA GLY A 170 -6.96 -12.14 -2.89
C GLY A 170 -6.48 -13.58 -3.12
N ASN A 171 -5.33 -13.94 -2.58
CA ASN A 171 -4.69 -15.24 -2.82
C ASN A 171 -4.59 -16.07 -1.55
N SER A 172 -5.57 -15.96 -0.65
CA SER A 172 -5.60 -16.80 0.55
C SER A 172 -5.49 -18.29 0.22
N SER A 173 -4.62 -18.99 0.96
CA SER A 173 -4.49 -20.45 0.91
C SER A 173 -5.81 -21.17 1.23
N LEU A 174 -6.72 -20.53 1.98
CA LEU A 174 -8.06 -21.05 2.29
C LEU A 174 -8.99 -21.09 1.08
N ARG A 175 -8.62 -20.45 -0.04
CA ARG A 175 -9.33 -20.56 -1.33
C ARG A 175 -9.00 -21.88 -2.07
N LEU A 176 -8.19 -22.76 -1.48
CA LEU A 176 -7.85 -24.09 -1.99
C LEU A 176 -7.23 -24.07 -3.40
N GLY A 177 -6.53 -22.98 -3.74
CA GLY A 177 -5.94 -22.79 -5.07
C GLY A 177 -6.94 -22.57 -6.20
N LEU A 178 -8.21 -22.28 -5.91
CA LEU A 178 -9.22 -22.04 -6.94
C LEU A 178 -9.04 -20.66 -7.57
N ASP A 179 -8.36 -20.60 -8.72
CA ASP A 179 -8.11 -19.36 -9.46
C ASP A 179 -9.35 -18.48 -9.72
N PRO A 180 -10.55 -19.02 -10.01
CA PRO A 180 -11.75 -18.19 -10.19
C PRO A 180 -12.16 -17.40 -8.94
N LEU A 181 -11.65 -17.75 -7.76
CA LEU A 181 -11.96 -17.07 -6.50
C LEU A 181 -10.94 -15.97 -6.14
N LYS A 182 -9.84 -15.83 -6.91
CA LYS A 182 -8.77 -14.88 -6.57
C LYS A 182 -9.06 -13.45 -7.06
N PRO A 183 -9.49 -13.22 -8.33
CA PRO A 183 -9.96 -11.91 -8.75
C PRO A 183 -11.23 -11.53 -8.00
N LYS A 184 -11.30 -10.29 -7.54
CA LYS A 184 -12.43 -9.75 -6.77
C LYS A 184 -12.90 -8.47 -7.44
N GLU A 185 -14.21 -8.40 -7.67
CA GLU A 185 -14.91 -7.16 -8.01
C GLU A 185 -15.79 -6.76 -6.83
N GLY A 186 -15.88 -5.45 -6.59
CA GLY A 186 -16.67 -4.91 -5.51
C GLY A 186 -17.09 -3.47 -5.74
N LYS A 187 -17.67 -2.90 -4.67
CA LYS A 187 -18.11 -1.52 -4.59
C LYS A 187 -17.46 -0.84 -3.40
N SER A 188 -16.99 0.38 -3.60
CA SER A 188 -16.63 1.27 -2.51
C SER A 188 -17.88 1.59 -1.68
N LEU A 189 -17.75 1.56 -0.36
CA LEU A 189 -18.75 2.03 0.59
C LEU A 189 -18.44 3.46 1.08
N GLY A 190 -17.36 4.06 0.58
CA GLY A 190 -16.87 5.37 1.00
C GLY A 190 -15.83 5.27 2.12
N GLN A 191 -15.53 6.43 2.71
CA GLN A 191 -14.54 6.56 3.77
C GLN A 191 -15.18 6.50 5.16
N LYS A 192 -14.42 6.00 6.13
CA LYS A 192 -14.68 6.14 7.57
C LYS A 192 -13.43 6.62 8.30
N GLY A 193 -13.57 6.87 9.61
CA GLY A 193 -12.44 7.24 10.46
C GLY A 193 -11.71 8.49 9.97
N GLY A 194 -12.43 9.53 9.54
CA GLY A 194 -11.82 10.76 9.04
C GLY A 194 -11.01 10.62 7.74
N GLY A 195 -11.22 9.55 6.97
CA GLY A 195 -10.49 9.27 5.73
C GLY A 195 -9.35 8.26 5.88
N TRP A 196 -9.12 7.73 7.08
CA TRP A 196 -8.11 6.71 7.34
C TRP A 196 -8.48 5.32 6.78
N SER A 197 -9.76 5.06 6.58
CA SER A 197 -10.22 3.77 6.07
C SER A 197 -11.22 3.94 4.94
N HIS A 198 -11.09 3.06 3.95
CA HIS A 198 -11.88 3.01 2.74
C HIS A 198 -12.56 1.65 2.69
N ASP A 199 -13.85 1.62 3.02
CA ASP A 199 -14.57 0.37 3.12
C ASP A 199 -15.04 -0.08 1.75
N VAL A 200 -15.01 -1.38 1.52
CA VAL A 200 -15.37 -2.00 0.25
C VAL A 200 -16.21 -3.24 0.49
N TYR A 201 -17.17 -3.48 -0.39
CA TYR A 201 -17.95 -4.72 -0.42
C TYR A 201 -17.63 -5.48 -1.70
N THR A 202 -17.07 -6.68 -1.57
CA THR A 202 -16.65 -7.53 -2.69
C THR A 202 -17.61 -8.70 -2.88
N VAL A 203 -17.84 -9.11 -4.14
CA VAL A 203 -18.76 -10.21 -4.48
C VAL A 203 -18.28 -11.52 -3.84
N THR A 204 -16.99 -11.81 -3.95
CA THR A 204 -16.33 -12.83 -3.15
C THR A 204 -15.81 -12.15 -1.88
N PRO A 205 -16.30 -12.49 -0.68
CA PRO A 205 -15.89 -11.80 0.54
C PRO A 205 -14.38 -11.96 0.80
N GLY A 206 -13.80 -10.99 1.51
CA GLY A 206 -12.47 -11.15 2.09
C GLY A 206 -12.46 -12.27 3.13
N ILE A 207 -11.43 -13.11 3.10
CA ILE A 207 -11.22 -14.18 4.08
C ILE A 207 -9.82 -14.06 4.69
N PRO A 208 -9.54 -14.70 5.84
CA PRO A 208 -8.18 -14.76 6.39
C PRO A 208 -7.18 -15.20 5.31
N GLY A 209 -6.06 -14.48 5.20
CA GLY A 209 -5.10 -14.67 4.11
C GLY A 209 -5.21 -13.69 2.95
N ASP A 210 -6.36 -13.04 2.75
CA ASP A 210 -6.47 -11.94 1.76
C ASP A 210 -5.97 -10.60 2.32
N SER A 211 -5.68 -10.54 3.61
CA SER A 211 -5.12 -9.35 4.28
C SER A 211 -3.92 -8.81 3.52
N GLY A 212 -3.93 -7.50 3.25
CA GLY A 212 -2.89 -6.82 2.50
C GLY A 212 -3.11 -6.72 0.99
N SER A 213 -4.12 -7.39 0.41
CA SER A 213 -4.41 -7.37 -1.02
C SER A 213 -4.53 -5.93 -1.58
N ALA A 214 -4.05 -5.71 -2.80
CA ALA A 214 -4.23 -4.45 -3.51
C ALA A 214 -5.72 -4.18 -3.79
N PHE A 215 -6.08 -2.89 -3.78
CA PHE A 215 -7.35 -2.39 -4.30
C PHE A 215 -7.08 -1.30 -5.31
N ILE A 216 -7.76 -1.35 -6.46
CA ILE A 216 -7.73 -0.31 -7.50
C ILE A 216 -9.15 0.00 -7.97
N ASN A 217 -9.39 1.22 -8.44
CA ASN A 217 -10.63 1.56 -9.14
C ASN A 217 -10.60 1.11 -10.61
N ALA A 218 -11.67 1.38 -11.35
CA ALA A 218 -11.76 1.01 -12.76
C ALA A 218 -10.75 1.69 -13.70
N GLY A 219 -10.10 2.76 -13.25
CA GLY A 219 -8.98 3.38 -13.96
C GLY A 219 -7.63 2.73 -13.67
N GLY A 220 -7.55 1.79 -12.73
CA GLY A 220 -6.30 1.19 -12.25
C GLY A 220 -5.57 2.02 -11.20
N LYS A 221 -6.27 2.91 -10.48
CA LYS A 221 -5.71 3.82 -9.47
C LYS A 221 -6.12 3.44 -8.05
#